data_AF-A0A354HJ27-F1
#
_entry.id   AF-A0A354HJ27-F1
#
_cell.length_a   1.000
_cell.length_b   1.000
_cell.length_c   1.000
_cell.angle_alpha   90.00
_cell.angle_beta   90.00
_cell.angle_gamma   90.00
#
_symmetry.space_group_name_H-M   'P 1'
#
loop_
_entity.id
_entity.type
_entity.pdbx_description
1 polymer ?
#
loop_
_entity_poly.entity_id
_entity_poly.type
_entity_poly.pdbx_seq_one_letter_code
_entity_poly.pdbx_strand_id
1 'polypeptide(L)'
;MKENRYYDFAENDYFFISSSLEKGFYASCLAVMCQQTCERFLKQIVVDHIAENKSNTEEYQNILKSHSITELADFIKKYLSDFDIPSVVTAADGFYGKTDYPGEGSFLATKEDIEACWEATKVCKSCVDKYIGSHSQITDGFGTQ
;
A
#
# COMPACT_ATOMS: atom_id res chain seq x y z
N MET A 1 17.16 -14.32 -7.83
CA MET A 1 16.62 -13.07 -7.24
C MET A 1 15.13 -13.07 -7.51
N LYS A 2 14.28 -12.86 -6.50
CA LYS A 2 12.82 -12.81 -6.67
C LYS A 2 12.47 -11.54 -7.46
N GLU A 3 11.43 -11.60 -8.28
CA GLU A 3 11.00 -10.48 -9.13
C GLU A 3 10.66 -9.25 -8.26
N ASN A 4 11.03 -8.06 -8.74
CA ASN A 4 11.05 -6.82 -7.96
C ASN A 4 9.64 -6.18 -7.88
N ARG A 5 8.70 -6.87 -7.23
CA ARG A 5 7.29 -6.44 -7.14
C ARG A 5 7.07 -5.54 -5.93
N TYR A 6 6.16 -4.57 -6.07
CA TYR A 6 5.78 -3.69 -4.96
C TYR A 6 5.28 -4.50 -3.76
N TYR A 7 4.53 -5.58 -4.03
CA TYR A 7 4.03 -6.49 -3.02
C TYR A 7 5.13 -7.13 -2.17
N ASP A 8 6.21 -7.63 -2.78
CA ASP A 8 7.30 -8.27 -2.04
C ASP A 8 8.00 -7.29 -1.07
N PHE A 9 8.14 -6.00 -1.44
CA PHE A 9 8.60 -4.97 -0.51
C PHE A 9 7.58 -4.64 0.57
N ALA A 10 6.31 -4.53 0.21
CA ALA A 10 5.23 -4.25 1.15
C ALA A 10 5.12 -5.35 2.21
N GLU A 11 5.24 -6.63 1.83
CA GLU A 11 5.23 -7.74 2.79
C GLU A 11 6.44 -7.72 3.73
N ASN A 12 7.62 -7.38 3.22
CA ASN A 12 8.81 -7.25 4.05
C ASN A 12 8.63 -6.15 5.12
N ASP A 13 8.12 -4.99 4.72
CA ASP A 13 7.87 -3.88 5.64
C ASP A 13 6.75 -4.21 6.62
N TYR A 14 5.68 -4.85 6.15
CA TYR A 14 4.58 -5.35 6.99
C TYR A 14 5.09 -6.28 8.09
N PHE A 15 5.95 -7.24 7.75
CA PHE A 15 6.54 -8.17 8.73
C PHE A 15 7.41 -7.44 9.77
N PHE A 16 8.20 -6.46 9.32
CA PHE A 16 9.03 -5.66 10.22
C PHE A 16 8.17 -4.81 11.18
N ILE A 17 7.11 -4.17 10.69
CA ILE A 17 6.18 -3.38 11.51
C ILE A 17 5.50 -4.29 12.54
N SER A 18 4.92 -5.42 12.12
CA SER A 18 4.26 -6.39 13.02
C SER A 18 5.21 -6.84 14.13
N SER A 19 6.41 -7.28 13.75
CA SER A 19 7.43 -7.77 14.70
C SER A 19 7.88 -6.69 15.69
N SER A 20 7.90 -5.43 15.26
CA SER A 20 8.29 -4.29 16.12
C SER A 20 7.20 -3.98 17.15
N LEU A 21 5.94 -3.92 16.69
CA LEU A 21 4.80 -3.64 17.55
C LEU A 21 4.53 -4.78 18.55
N GLU A 22 4.68 -6.04 18.14
CA GLU A 22 4.58 -7.22 19.02
C GLU A 22 5.59 -7.18 20.18
N LYS A 23 6.75 -6.55 19.97
CA LYS A 23 7.79 -6.35 20.98
C LYS A 23 7.61 -5.06 21.78
N GLY A 24 6.56 -4.29 21.52
CA GLY A 24 6.27 -3.03 22.20
C GLY A 24 7.12 -1.84 21.74
N PHE A 25 7.75 -1.91 20.54
CA PHE A 25 8.48 -0.78 19.98
C PHE A 25 7.53 0.15 19.22
N TYR A 26 7.41 1.39 19.71
CA TYR A 26 6.64 2.45 19.07
C TYR A 26 7.58 3.60 18.75
N ALA A 27 7.79 3.86 17.46
CA ALA A 27 8.61 4.95 16.96
C ALA A 27 7.88 5.63 15.80
N SER A 28 8.00 6.96 15.68
CA SER A 28 7.29 7.73 14.64
C SER A 28 7.53 7.21 13.22
N CYS A 29 8.71 6.63 12.96
CA CYS A 29 9.02 6.02 11.67
C CYS A 29 8.07 4.86 11.31
N LEU A 30 7.50 4.16 12.30
CA LEU A 30 6.54 3.09 12.02
C LEU A 30 5.24 3.60 11.39
N ALA A 31 4.80 4.82 11.72
CA ALA A 31 3.65 5.43 11.06
C ALA A 31 3.94 5.74 9.58
N VAL A 32 5.13 6.26 9.27
CA VAL A 32 5.59 6.44 7.87
C VAL A 32 5.70 5.11 7.14
N MET A 33 6.25 4.09 7.79
CA MET A 33 6.36 2.76 7.19
C MET A 33 4.98 2.16 6.91
N CYS A 34 3.99 2.36 7.78
CA CYS A 34 2.61 1.98 7.52
C CYS A 34 2.07 2.65 6.25
N GLN A 35 2.24 3.98 6.12
CA GLN A 35 1.82 4.70 4.92
C GLN A 35 2.47 4.12 3.65
N GLN A 36 3.79 4.00 3.65
CA GLN A 36 4.56 3.48 2.51
C GLN A 36 4.20 2.02 2.19
N THR A 37 3.87 1.22 3.21
CA THR A 37 3.44 -0.17 3.04
C THR A 37 2.09 -0.23 2.32
N CYS A 38 1.11 0.58 2.75
CA CYS A 38 -0.17 0.73 2.04
C CYS A 38 0.03 1.21 0.60
N GLU A 39 0.85 2.23 0.37
CA GLU A 39 1.16 2.73 -0.98
C GLU A 39 1.69 1.61 -1.89
N ARG A 40 2.62 0.79 -1.39
CA ARG A 40 3.19 -0.31 -2.17
C ARG A 40 2.16 -1.40 -2.45
N PHE A 41 1.33 -1.79 -1.48
CA PHE A 41 0.25 -2.74 -1.74
C PHE A 41 -0.73 -2.22 -2.81
N LEU A 42 -1.15 -0.95 -2.75
CA LEU A 42 -2.03 -0.36 -3.74
C LEU A 42 -1.35 -0.21 -5.12
N LYS A 43 -0.06 0.16 -5.16
CA LYS A 43 0.72 0.19 -6.41
C LYS A 43 0.82 -1.18 -7.06
N GLN A 44 0.83 -2.27 -6.28
CA GLN A 44 0.74 -3.62 -6.85
C GLN A 44 -0.55 -3.79 -7.66
N ILE A 45 -1.70 -3.36 -7.13
CA ILE A 45 -2.98 -3.42 -7.84
C ILE A 45 -2.94 -2.60 -9.13
N VAL A 46 -2.35 -1.40 -9.09
CA VAL A 46 -2.19 -0.56 -10.28
C VAL A 46 -1.37 -1.27 -11.37
N VAL A 47 -0.23 -1.87 -11.02
CA VAL A 47 0.63 -2.53 -12.02
C VAL A 47 0.03 -3.82 -12.57
N ASP A 48 -0.66 -4.61 -11.74
CA ASP A 48 -1.16 -5.92 -12.15
C ASP A 48 -2.51 -5.85 -12.88
N HIS A 49 -3.35 -4.86 -12.55
CA HIS A 49 -4.75 -4.85 -12.99
C HIS A 49 -5.16 -3.60 -13.81
N ILE A 50 -4.33 -2.56 -13.87
CA ILE A 50 -4.64 -1.32 -14.63
C ILE A 50 -3.64 -1.05 -15.77
N ALA A 51 -2.41 -1.57 -15.68
CA ALA A 51 -1.33 -1.24 -16.60
C ALA A 51 -1.63 -1.51 -18.08
N GLU A 52 -2.44 -2.53 -18.38
CA GLU A 52 -2.80 -2.88 -19.75
C GLU A 52 -3.47 -1.70 -20.48
N ASN A 53 -2.85 -1.25 -21.56
CA ASN A 53 -3.22 -0.08 -22.38
C ASN A 53 -3.01 1.30 -21.73
N LYS A 54 -2.52 1.39 -20.48
CA LYS A 54 -2.35 2.66 -19.76
C LYS A 54 -0.92 2.96 -19.32
N SER A 55 -0.02 1.98 -19.35
CA SER A 55 1.36 2.11 -18.88
C SER A 55 2.12 3.31 -19.46
N ASN A 56 1.83 3.70 -20.71
CA ASN A 56 2.48 4.83 -21.39
C ASN A 56 1.82 6.20 -21.11
N THR A 57 0.75 6.24 -20.31
CA THR A 57 0.08 7.50 -19.99
C THR A 57 0.80 8.23 -18.86
N GLU A 58 0.82 9.57 -18.94
CA GLU A 58 1.39 10.41 -17.89
C GLU A 58 0.66 10.22 -16.55
N GLU A 59 -0.67 10.03 -16.59
CA GLU A 59 -1.49 9.75 -15.41
C GLU A 59 -1.01 8.50 -14.66
N TYR A 60 -0.77 7.40 -15.39
CA TYR A 60 -0.27 6.15 -14.82
C TYR A 60 1.15 6.30 -14.23
N GLN A 61 2.03 7.02 -14.93
CA GLN A 61 3.39 7.24 -14.44
C GLN A 61 3.44 8.15 -13.21
N ASN A 62 2.55 9.13 -13.14
CA ASN A 62 2.44 10.05 -12.00
C ASN A 62 1.87 9.34 -10.77
N ILE A 63 0.85 8.49 -10.94
CA ILE A 63 0.27 7.79 -9.78
C ILE A 63 1.26 6.81 -9.13
N LEU A 64 2.12 6.14 -9.91
CA LEU A 64 3.18 5.29 -9.34
C LEU A 64 4.24 6.08 -8.54
N LYS A 65 4.40 7.38 -8.82
CA LYS A 65 5.28 8.30 -8.09
C LYS A 65 4.57 9.00 -6.92
N SER A 66 3.25 8.90 -6.81
CA SER A 66 2.50 9.51 -5.71
C SER A 66 2.88 8.88 -4.37
N HIS A 67 2.85 9.72 -3.33
CA HIS A 67 3.00 9.35 -1.91
C HIS A 67 1.71 9.63 -1.13
N SER A 68 0.55 9.54 -1.80
CA SER A 68 -0.75 9.67 -1.16
C SER A 68 -1.56 8.39 -1.39
N ILE A 69 -1.97 7.79 -0.27
CA ILE A 69 -2.90 6.65 -0.29
C ILE A 69 -4.24 7.08 -0.87
N THR A 70 -4.68 8.30 -0.57
CA THR A 70 -5.93 8.86 -1.07
C THR A 70 -5.91 8.97 -2.60
N GLU A 71 -4.86 9.55 -3.17
CA GLU A 71 -4.71 9.65 -4.63
C GLU A 71 -4.68 8.26 -5.29
N LEU A 72 -3.96 7.29 -4.69
CA LEU A 72 -3.91 5.90 -5.16
C LEU A 72 -5.30 5.25 -5.13
N ALA A 73 -6.05 5.42 -4.04
CA ALA A 73 -7.38 4.85 -3.90
C ALA A 73 -8.37 5.41 -4.92
N ASP A 74 -8.36 6.73 -5.12
CA ASP A 74 -9.21 7.41 -6.11
C ASP A 74 -8.86 6.97 -7.54
N PHE A 75 -7.56 6.87 -7.85
CA PHE A 75 -7.10 6.37 -9.14
C PHE A 75 -7.55 4.93 -9.38
N ILE A 76 -7.39 4.02 -8.40
CA ILE A 76 -7.80 2.64 -8.57
C ILE A 76 -9.31 2.55 -8.76
N LYS A 77 -10.10 3.25 -7.95
CA LYS A 77 -11.57 3.26 -8.04
C LYS A 77 -12.09 3.76 -9.39
N LYS A 78 -11.36 4.66 -10.05
CA LYS A 78 -11.68 5.14 -11.40
C LYS A 78 -11.62 4.03 -12.45
N TYR A 79 -10.75 3.04 -12.26
CA TYR A 79 -10.48 1.99 -13.25
C TYR A 79 -10.99 0.60 -12.84
N LEU A 80 -11.04 0.30 -11.55
CA LEU A 80 -11.48 -0.97 -10.96
C LEU A 80 -12.64 -0.68 -9.99
N SER A 81 -13.86 -0.66 -10.51
CA SER A 81 -15.06 -0.35 -9.72
C SER A 81 -15.43 -1.44 -8.71
N ASP A 82 -14.86 -2.63 -8.86
CA ASP A 82 -15.03 -3.81 -8.00
C ASP A 82 -13.95 -3.94 -6.93
N PHE A 83 -12.91 -3.10 -6.96
CA PHE A 83 -11.93 -3.01 -5.88
C PHE A 83 -12.39 -2.03 -4.80
N ASP A 84 -13.05 -2.57 -3.77
CA ASP A 84 -13.56 -1.79 -2.64
C ASP A 84 -12.45 -1.54 -1.61
N ILE A 85 -11.90 -0.32 -1.59
CA ILE A 85 -10.90 0.12 -0.60
C ILE A 85 -11.63 0.76 0.59
N PRO A 86 -11.58 0.15 1.79
CA PRO A 86 -12.22 0.73 2.96
C PRO A 86 -11.62 2.08 3.34
N SER A 87 -12.45 3.04 3.76
CA SER A 87 -12.00 4.40 4.14
C SER A 87 -11.00 4.45 5.30
N VAL A 88 -10.90 3.39 6.11
CA VAL A 88 -9.87 3.29 7.15
C VAL A 88 -8.46 3.23 6.56
N VAL A 89 -8.30 2.73 5.33
CA VAL A 89 -6.99 2.64 4.65
C VAL A 89 -6.39 4.03 4.41
N THR A 90 -7.21 5.01 4.01
CA THR A 90 -6.77 6.39 3.78
C THR A 90 -6.45 7.14 5.08
N ALA A 91 -6.80 6.59 6.25
CA ALA A 91 -6.43 7.18 7.53
C ALA A 91 -4.92 7.04 7.85
N ALA A 92 -4.21 6.16 7.15
CA ALA A 92 -2.74 6.06 7.24
C ALA A 92 -2.01 7.12 6.38
N ASP A 93 -2.73 8.02 5.71
CA ASP A 93 -2.14 9.04 4.85
C ASP A 93 -1.64 10.25 5.66
N GLY A 94 -0.66 10.98 5.12
CA GLY A 94 -0.19 12.26 5.66
C GLY A 94 0.93 12.21 6.71
N PHE A 95 1.60 11.07 6.90
CA PHE A 95 2.80 10.93 7.73
C PHE A 95 4.09 11.16 6.93
N TYR A 96 4.09 10.86 5.63
CA TYR A 96 5.24 11.06 4.76
C TYR A 96 5.74 12.52 4.79
N GLY A 97 7.03 12.70 5.06
CA GLY A 97 7.70 14.01 5.09
C GLY A 97 7.38 14.88 6.32
N LYS A 98 6.47 14.46 7.21
CA LYS A 98 6.10 15.23 8.42
C LYS A 98 6.77 14.74 9.69
N THR A 99 7.35 13.54 9.69
CA THR A 99 8.00 12.98 10.88
C THR A 99 9.54 12.99 10.80
N ASP A 100 10.10 13.37 9.66
CA ASP A 100 11.52 13.14 9.35
C ASP A 100 12.43 14.30 9.76
N TYR A 101 11.89 15.53 9.82
CA TYR A 101 12.66 16.72 10.18
C TYR A 101 11.84 17.65 11.08
N PRO A 102 12.45 18.21 12.14
CA PRO A 102 11.81 19.25 12.94
C PRO A 102 11.58 20.51 12.09
N GLY A 103 10.34 20.98 12.04
CA GLY A 103 9.90 22.11 11.24
C GLY A 103 8.40 22.42 11.41
N GLU A 104 7.92 23.45 10.72
CA GLU A 104 6.50 23.82 10.74
C GLU A 104 5.64 22.69 10.14
N GLY A 105 4.67 22.19 10.91
CA GLY A 105 3.83 21.05 10.51
C GLY A 105 4.45 19.67 10.74
N SER A 106 5.65 19.60 11.30
CA SER A 106 6.24 18.32 11.74
C SER A 106 5.64 17.86 13.06
N PHE A 107 5.50 16.54 13.24
CA PHE A 107 5.02 15.96 14.48
C PHE A 107 5.67 14.60 14.74
N LEU A 108 5.69 14.20 16.02
CA LEU A 108 6.01 12.84 16.40
C LEU A 108 4.70 12.06 16.48
N ALA A 109 4.62 10.95 15.76
CA ALA A 109 3.45 10.09 15.84
C ALA A 109 3.38 9.48 17.24
N THR A 110 2.20 9.59 17.85
CA THR A 110 1.90 8.97 19.14
C THR A 110 1.76 7.46 18.98
N LYS A 111 1.70 6.75 20.10
CA LYS A 111 1.39 5.32 20.09
C LYS A 111 0.06 5.06 19.40
N GLU A 112 -0.94 5.89 19.70
CA GLU A 112 -2.29 5.82 19.15
C GLU A 112 -2.29 6.06 17.63
N ASP A 113 -1.50 7.01 17.14
CA ASP A 113 -1.34 7.25 15.70
C ASP A 113 -0.72 6.02 15.00
N ILE A 114 0.31 5.42 15.61
CA ILE A 114 0.98 4.23 15.08
C ILE A 114 0.03 3.03 15.06
N GLU A 115 -0.77 2.83 16.11
CA GLU A 115 -1.75 1.75 16.18
C GLU A 115 -2.86 1.94 15.14
N ALA A 116 -3.36 3.16 14.97
CA ALA A 116 -4.35 3.48 13.93
C ALA A 116 -3.81 3.22 12.52
N CYS A 117 -2.57 3.64 12.23
CA CYS A 117 -1.91 3.36 10.95
C CYS A 117 -1.69 1.87 10.74
N TRP A 118 -1.37 1.13 11.80
CA TRP A 118 -1.20 -0.31 11.72
C TRP A 118 -2.51 -1.04 11.41
N GLU A 119 -3.62 -0.66 12.05
CA GLU A 119 -4.94 -1.18 11.71
C GLU A 119 -5.29 -0.92 10.23
N ALA A 120 -5.08 0.32 9.76
CA ALA A 120 -5.26 0.67 8.36
C ALA A 120 -4.39 -0.19 7.43
N THR A 121 -3.14 -0.46 7.80
CA THR A 121 -2.21 -1.30 7.03
C THR A 121 -2.68 -2.76 6.95
N LYS A 122 -3.17 -3.33 8.05
CA LYS A 122 -3.76 -4.68 8.06
C LYS A 122 -4.98 -4.77 7.15
N VAL A 123 -5.86 -3.76 7.19
CA VAL A 123 -7.04 -3.70 6.32
C VAL A 123 -6.63 -3.55 4.85
N CYS A 124 -5.64 -2.70 4.56
CA CYS A 124 -5.10 -2.53 3.21
C CYS A 124 -4.56 -3.85 2.65
N LYS A 125 -3.70 -4.55 3.40
CA LYS A 125 -3.18 -5.87 3.02
C LYS A 125 -4.32 -6.86 2.78
N SER A 126 -5.27 -6.97 3.70
CA SER A 126 -6.39 -7.90 3.55
C SER A 126 -7.24 -7.61 2.31
N CYS A 127 -7.44 -6.34 1.97
CA CYS A 127 -8.17 -5.92 0.77
C CYS A 127 -7.43 -6.34 -0.50
N VAL A 128 -6.12 -6.05 -0.56
CA VAL A 128 -5.24 -6.37 -1.69
C VAL A 128 -5.11 -7.87 -1.87
N ASP A 129 -4.84 -8.62 -0.79
CA ASP A 129 -4.72 -10.08 -0.80
C ASP A 129 -6.00 -10.75 -1.30
N LYS A 130 -7.17 -10.27 -0.84
CA LYS A 130 -8.46 -10.77 -1.30
C LYS A 130 -8.66 -10.54 -2.79
N TYR A 131 -8.35 -9.34 -3.29
CA TYR A 131 -8.53 -8.99 -4.69
C TYR A 131 -7.57 -9.77 -5.61
N ILE A 132 -6.30 -9.86 -5.24
CA ILE A 132 -5.31 -10.69 -5.95
C ILE A 132 -5.75 -12.15 -5.96
N GLY A 133 -6.22 -12.68 -4.83
CA GLY A 133 -6.71 -14.05 -4.71
C GLY A 133 -7.94 -14.35 -5.58
N SER A 134 -8.87 -13.40 -5.75
CA SER A 134 -10.04 -13.57 -6.61
C SER A 134 -9.77 -13.34 -8.09
N HIS A 135 -8.68 -12.65 -8.45
CA HIS A 135 -8.31 -12.30 -9.82
C HIS A 135 -7.05 -13.00 -10.34
N SER A 136 -6.46 -13.89 -9.54
CA SER A 136 -5.45 -14.83 -10.00
C SER A 136 -6.12 -15.84 -10.93
N GLN A 137 -6.05 -15.60 -12.24
CA GLN A 137 -6.47 -16.57 -13.25
C GLN A 137 -5.72 -17.89 -13.03
N ILE A 138 -6.49 -18.98 -13.02
CA ILE A 138 -6.05 -20.36 -13.20
C ILE A 138 -5.14 -20.40 -14.44
N THR A 139 -3.82 -20.38 -14.25
CA THR A 139 -2.86 -20.79 -15.28
C THR A 139 -2.48 -22.25 -15.09
N ASP A 140 -3.47 -23.13 -14.90
CA ASP A 140 -3.28 -24.56 -15.13
C ASP A 140 -3.56 -24.85 -16.61
N GLY A 141 -2.50 -24.67 -17.40
CA GLY A 141 -2.15 -25.49 -18.54
C GLY A 141 -3.22 -25.80 -19.58
N PHE A 142 -3.45 -24.87 -20.50
CA PHE A 142 -3.60 -25.29 -21.91
C PHE A 142 -2.19 -25.51 -22.49
N GLY A 143 -1.72 -26.75 -22.37
CA GLY A 143 -0.54 -27.28 -23.04
C GLY A 143 -0.87 -28.66 -23.61
N THR A 144 -1.26 -28.66 -24.87
CA THR A 144 -1.48 -29.80 -25.76
C THR A 144 -0.48 -30.96 -25.60
N GLN A 145 -0.98 -32.19 -25.53
CA GLN A 145 -0.88 -33.17 -26.62
C GLN A 145 -2.15 -34.02 -26.68
#